data_AF-C1FGR6-F1
#
_entry.id   AF-C1FGR6-F1
#
_cell.length_a   1.000
_cell.length_b   1.000
_cell.length_c   1.000
_cell.angle_alpha   90.00
_cell.angle_beta   90.00
_cell.angle_gamma   90.00
#
_symmetry.space_group_name_H-M   'P 1'
#
loop_
_entity.id
_entity.type
_entity.pdbx_description
1 polymer ?
#
loop_
_entity_poly.entity_id
_entity_poly.type
_entity_poly.pdbx_seq_one_letter_code
_entity_poly.pdbx_strand_id
1 'polypeptide(L)'
;MEVEQKCKFTAVPFGYFAREQLDHKGPRSNVDRGDPHDFSRPMLRGMQGGRASCGSWACSEGGWDSPNPRGTTEWFYVFSGRGAVTDPDGTAHPFGPGDVVVLPKGWLGRWDVHEFIHKVWLVCEHEDVGGASRRPVVMHASQLVPSDAPSSGSSGRIGNVCYDVGCVKVGAWSAAPGTYVIPERSSTEVFHVVDGEFFVTDGPPDGASARRCVRGDTVVLPEGWNGRVDVVGNAAARAVCCEVSRDEARAHGGVAPGAARPTAEALAASRPPPPPPAGGFAPTPKTTVTYDPDQYDPDANAGRTAGGGGFVPARSSGGGGGGGGRPTRVTRGDDGVVYDPDQYDPENAGRSR
;
A
#
# COMPACT_ATOMS: atom_id res chain seq x y z
N MET A 1 8.93 36.88 -13.04
CA MET A 1 7.69 36.12 -12.82
C MET A 1 7.80 35.53 -11.44
N GLU A 2 6.88 35.88 -10.54
CA GLU A 2 6.78 35.20 -9.25
C GLU A 2 6.40 33.74 -9.53
N VAL A 3 7.24 32.81 -9.07
CA VAL A 3 6.95 31.38 -9.16
C VAL A 3 5.96 31.10 -8.03
N GLU A 4 4.72 30.83 -8.36
CA GLU A 4 3.66 30.45 -7.41
C GLU A 4 3.79 28.98 -7.03
N GLN A 5 3.68 28.66 -5.74
CA GLN A 5 3.70 27.28 -5.29
C GLN A 5 2.33 26.65 -5.51
N LYS A 6 2.27 25.66 -6.42
CA LYS A 6 1.00 24.99 -6.80
C LYS A 6 0.54 23.93 -5.80
N CYS A 7 1.48 23.26 -5.12
CA CYS A 7 1.20 22.10 -4.26
C CYS A 7 2.12 22.08 -3.04
N LYS A 8 1.59 21.66 -1.87
CA LYS A 8 2.33 21.53 -0.60
C LYS A 8 2.53 20.06 -0.23
N PHE A 9 3.67 19.72 0.38
CA PHE A 9 3.89 18.35 0.86
C PHE A 9 2.97 18.04 2.06
N THR A 10 2.78 16.76 2.33
CA THR A 10 2.10 16.28 3.55
C THR A 10 3.05 15.37 4.32
N ALA A 11 3.14 15.51 5.64
CA ALA A 11 3.94 14.64 6.48
C ALA A 11 3.21 14.32 7.78
N VAL A 12 3.20 13.06 8.19
CA VAL A 12 2.64 12.61 9.46
C VAL A 12 3.70 11.86 10.28
N PRO A 13 3.73 12.07 11.60
CA PRO A 13 4.62 11.28 12.45
C PRO A 13 4.13 9.84 12.57
N PHE A 14 5.01 8.91 12.97
CA PHE A 14 4.60 7.52 13.22
C PHE A 14 3.38 7.40 14.14
N GLY A 15 3.27 8.29 15.14
CA GLY A 15 2.12 8.34 16.05
C GLY A 15 0.77 8.54 15.37
N TYR A 16 0.73 9.11 14.15
CA TYR A 16 -0.49 9.16 13.35
C TYR A 16 -0.96 7.76 12.94
N PHE A 17 -0.03 6.83 12.71
CA PHE A 17 -0.31 5.44 12.41
C PHE A 17 -0.18 4.52 13.64
N ALA A 18 -0.12 5.05 14.87
CA ALA A 18 -0.09 4.18 16.05
C ALA A 18 -1.34 3.28 16.07
N ARG A 19 -1.22 2.04 16.59
CA ARG A 19 -2.26 1.01 16.46
C ARG A 19 -3.62 1.46 17.01
N GLU A 20 -3.60 2.18 18.13
CA GLU A 20 -4.77 2.77 18.78
C GLU A 20 -5.45 3.88 17.97
N GLN A 21 -4.82 4.35 16.90
CA GLN A 21 -5.33 5.35 15.98
C GLN A 21 -5.95 4.76 14.71
N LEU A 22 -5.79 3.45 14.46
CA LEU A 22 -6.39 2.80 13.31
C LEU A 22 -7.84 2.43 13.64
N ASP A 23 -8.72 2.64 12.66
CA ASP A 23 -10.12 2.24 12.76
C ASP A 23 -10.21 0.72 12.67
N HIS A 24 -10.82 0.08 13.68
CA HIS A 24 -11.15 -1.35 13.63
C HIS A 24 -12.29 -1.59 12.63
N LYS A 25 -12.02 -2.35 11.57
CA LYS A 25 -12.99 -2.66 10.51
C LYS A 25 -13.82 -3.91 10.79
N GLY A 26 -13.32 -4.79 11.66
CA GLY A 26 -13.97 -6.06 11.99
C GLY A 26 -13.20 -7.27 11.46
N PRO A 27 -13.77 -8.47 11.62
CA PRO A 27 -13.20 -9.70 11.06
C PRO A 27 -13.25 -9.71 9.54
N ARG A 28 -12.29 -10.40 8.91
CA ARG A 28 -12.36 -10.68 7.47
C ARG A 28 -13.41 -11.74 7.16
N SER A 29 -14.06 -11.58 6.02
CA SER A 29 -15.15 -12.41 5.47
C SER A 29 -14.66 -13.71 4.83
N ASN A 30 -13.53 -13.65 4.11
CA ASN A 30 -13.01 -14.72 3.25
C ASN A 30 -11.90 -15.57 3.90
N VAL A 31 -12.06 -15.91 5.18
CA VAL A 31 -11.01 -16.54 6.01
C VAL A 31 -11.09 -18.06 5.99
N ASP A 32 -9.93 -18.72 5.86
CA ASP A 32 -9.80 -20.17 6.03
C ASP A 32 -8.89 -20.57 7.20
N ARG A 33 -8.13 -19.62 7.77
CA ARG A 33 -7.32 -19.80 8.99
C ARG A 33 -7.50 -18.64 9.95
N GLY A 34 -7.80 -18.96 11.21
CA GLY A 34 -7.84 -17.97 12.30
C GLY A 34 -9.11 -17.10 12.27
N ASP A 35 -9.02 -15.93 12.89
CA ASP A 35 -10.06 -14.90 12.94
C ASP A 35 -9.38 -13.51 12.77
N PRO A 36 -8.80 -13.24 11.58
CA PRO A 36 -8.06 -12.00 11.34
C PRO A 36 -9.01 -10.81 11.31
N HIS A 37 -8.63 -9.75 12.03
CA HIS A 37 -9.36 -8.50 12.13
C HIS A 37 -8.54 -7.38 11.49
N ASP A 38 -9.18 -6.60 10.62
CA ASP A 38 -8.53 -5.49 9.93
C ASP A 38 -8.64 -4.18 10.69
N PHE A 39 -7.59 -3.39 10.56
CA PHE A 39 -7.48 -2.04 11.08
C PHE A 39 -6.90 -1.14 9.99
N SER A 40 -7.42 0.08 9.85
CA SER A 40 -6.91 0.99 8.80
C SER A 40 -6.91 2.45 9.23
N ARG A 41 -5.99 3.23 8.71
CA ARG A 41 -6.05 4.69 8.76
C ARG A 41 -5.57 5.30 7.44
N PRO A 42 -6.46 5.84 6.60
CA PRO A 42 -6.06 6.58 5.40
C PRO A 42 -5.27 7.84 5.77
N MET A 43 -4.26 8.19 4.98
CA MET A 43 -3.49 9.43 5.14
C MET A 43 -3.83 10.45 4.06
N LEU A 44 -3.74 10.05 2.79
CA LEU A 44 -4.02 10.93 1.65
C LEU A 44 -4.70 10.14 0.52
N ARG A 45 -5.69 10.77 -0.11
CA ARG A 45 -6.51 10.18 -1.18
C ARG A 45 -6.53 11.09 -2.40
N GLY A 46 -6.92 10.53 -3.54
CA GLY A 46 -7.15 11.30 -4.76
C GLY A 46 -5.88 11.80 -5.46
N MET A 47 -4.71 11.27 -5.10
CA MET A 47 -3.44 11.60 -5.74
C MET A 47 -3.44 11.13 -7.19
N GLN A 48 -2.61 11.75 -8.04
CA GLN A 48 -2.50 11.44 -9.47
C GLN A 48 -3.85 11.41 -10.21
N GLY A 49 -4.71 12.40 -9.93
CA GLY A 49 -6.02 12.51 -10.59
C GLY A 49 -7.02 11.44 -10.14
N GLY A 50 -7.02 11.08 -8.86
CA GLY A 50 -7.96 10.09 -8.32
C GLY A 50 -7.47 8.65 -8.31
N ARG A 51 -6.29 8.36 -8.87
CA ARG A 51 -5.82 6.98 -9.07
C ARG A 51 -4.97 6.43 -7.93
N ALA A 52 -4.47 7.29 -7.04
CA ALA A 52 -3.59 6.86 -5.96
C ALA A 52 -4.05 7.33 -4.57
N SER A 53 -3.82 6.47 -3.58
CA SER A 53 -4.09 6.74 -2.16
C SER A 53 -3.01 6.08 -1.29
N CYS A 54 -2.76 6.63 -0.11
CA CYS A 54 -1.85 6.02 0.87
C CYS A 54 -2.44 6.08 2.30
N GLY A 55 -1.94 5.20 3.17
CA GLY A 55 -2.37 5.10 4.56
C GLY A 55 -1.63 4.01 5.32
N SER A 56 -2.15 3.63 6.49
CA SER A 56 -1.69 2.48 7.26
C SER A 56 -2.77 1.40 7.33
N TRP A 57 -2.32 0.16 7.41
CA TRP A 57 -3.16 -1.02 7.62
C TRP A 57 -2.49 -1.96 8.62
N ALA A 58 -3.29 -2.61 9.43
CA ALA A 58 -2.84 -3.66 10.33
C ALA A 58 -3.87 -4.80 10.38
N CYS A 59 -3.39 -6.00 10.71
CA CYS A 59 -4.25 -7.18 10.76
C CYS A 59 -3.74 -8.19 11.79
N SER A 60 -4.67 -8.80 12.52
CA SER A 60 -4.36 -9.95 13.38
C SER A 60 -4.10 -11.22 12.56
N GLU A 61 -3.57 -12.23 13.24
CA GLU A 61 -3.15 -13.48 12.64
C GLU A 61 -4.30 -14.23 11.95
N GLY A 62 -4.04 -14.73 10.75
CA GLY A 62 -5.01 -15.48 9.97
C GLY A 62 -4.51 -15.80 8.56
N GLY A 63 -5.39 -16.37 7.74
CA GLY A 63 -5.10 -16.69 6.35
C GLY A 63 -6.37 -16.71 5.51
N TRP A 64 -6.23 -16.28 4.27
CA TRP A 64 -7.31 -16.19 3.29
C TRP A 64 -6.76 -16.25 1.87
N ASP A 65 -7.60 -16.67 0.95
CA ASP A 65 -7.32 -16.57 -0.48
C ASP A 65 -7.78 -15.20 -1.02
N SER A 66 -7.04 -14.68 -1.98
CA SER A 66 -7.34 -13.51 -2.80
C SER A 66 -7.46 -13.97 -4.26
N PRO A 67 -8.60 -14.59 -4.64
CA PRO A 67 -8.73 -15.31 -5.91
C PRO A 67 -8.85 -14.39 -7.13
N ASN A 68 -9.21 -13.12 -6.91
CA ASN A 68 -9.43 -12.16 -7.99
C ASN A 68 -8.13 -11.37 -8.29
N PRO A 69 -7.77 -11.19 -9.58
CA PRO A 69 -6.65 -10.34 -9.96
C PRO A 69 -6.85 -8.90 -9.47
N ARG A 70 -5.85 -8.33 -8.80
CA ARG A 70 -5.90 -6.94 -8.32
C ARG A 70 -6.07 -5.95 -9.47
N GLY A 71 -6.95 -4.97 -9.29
CA GLY A 71 -7.09 -3.81 -10.19
C GLY A 71 -5.98 -2.76 -10.05
N THR A 72 -5.17 -2.84 -8.98
CA THR A 72 -4.16 -1.85 -8.60
C THR A 72 -2.80 -2.50 -8.36
N THR A 73 -1.73 -1.70 -8.42
CA THR A 73 -0.46 -2.06 -7.79
C THR A 73 -0.45 -1.50 -6.36
N GLU A 74 -0.16 -2.35 -5.39
CA GLU A 74 0.08 -1.95 -3.99
C GLU A 74 1.58 -2.00 -3.68
N TRP A 75 2.08 -0.93 -3.07
CA TRP A 75 3.33 -0.90 -2.35
C TRP A 75 3.04 -0.86 -0.86
N PHE A 76 3.80 -1.60 -0.05
CA PHE A 76 3.80 -1.40 1.40
C PHE A 76 5.16 -1.61 2.04
N TYR A 77 5.34 -0.99 3.21
CA TYR A 77 6.49 -1.18 4.10
C TYR A 77 6.01 -1.68 5.46
N VAL A 78 6.63 -2.77 5.93
CA VAL A 78 6.21 -3.46 7.16
C VAL A 78 6.87 -2.82 8.38
N PHE A 79 6.07 -2.24 9.26
CA PHE A 79 6.54 -1.70 10.54
C PHE A 79 6.86 -2.80 11.55
N SER A 80 5.95 -3.77 11.67
CA SER A 80 6.03 -4.87 12.63
C SER A 80 5.19 -6.07 12.16
N GLY A 81 5.41 -7.22 12.79
CA GLY A 81 4.72 -8.47 12.46
C GLY A 81 5.31 -9.18 11.24
N ARG A 82 4.67 -10.26 10.83
CA ARG A 82 5.16 -11.15 9.77
C ARG A 82 4.01 -11.76 9.00
N GLY A 83 4.25 -11.95 7.72
CA GLY A 83 3.32 -12.68 6.86
C GLY A 83 4.00 -13.19 5.60
N ALA A 84 3.20 -13.77 4.73
CA ALA A 84 3.59 -14.12 3.39
C ALA A 84 2.41 -13.90 2.44
N VAL A 85 2.76 -13.60 1.19
CA VAL A 85 1.85 -13.80 0.07
C VAL A 85 2.36 -14.97 -0.76
N THR A 86 1.46 -15.83 -1.21
CA THR A 86 1.80 -17.04 -1.97
C THR A 86 1.14 -16.99 -3.34
N ASP A 87 1.95 -17.08 -4.40
CA ASP A 87 1.47 -17.16 -5.78
C ASP A 87 0.62 -18.43 -6.00
N PRO A 88 -0.24 -18.47 -7.04
CA PRO A 88 -1.08 -19.64 -7.33
C PRO A 88 -0.31 -20.93 -7.61
N ASP A 89 0.97 -20.81 -7.99
CA ASP A 89 1.86 -21.96 -8.18
C ASP A 89 2.51 -22.47 -6.89
N GLY A 90 2.14 -21.90 -5.74
CA GLY A 90 2.67 -22.24 -4.42
C GLY A 90 3.96 -21.50 -4.03
N THR A 91 4.46 -20.58 -4.86
CA THR A 91 5.65 -19.80 -4.53
C THR A 91 5.35 -18.79 -3.42
N ALA A 92 5.87 -19.03 -2.23
CA ALA A 92 5.73 -18.12 -1.09
C ALA A 92 6.75 -16.97 -1.15
N HIS A 93 6.28 -15.78 -0.77
CA HIS A 93 7.04 -14.54 -0.62
C HIS A 93 6.86 -14.02 0.81
N PRO A 94 7.67 -14.49 1.77
CA PRO A 94 7.59 -14.06 3.15
C PRO A 94 8.15 -12.63 3.31
N PHE A 95 7.55 -11.89 4.24
CA PHE A 95 7.99 -10.55 4.61
C PHE A 95 7.88 -10.33 6.12
N GLY A 96 8.72 -9.44 6.63
CA GLY A 96 8.74 -9.04 8.04
C GLY A 96 9.15 -7.59 8.24
N PRO A 97 9.43 -7.17 9.48
CA PRO A 97 9.69 -5.77 9.81
C PRO A 97 10.88 -5.22 9.04
N GLY A 98 10.70 -4.06 8.41
CA GLY A 98 11.72 -3.41 7.57
C GLY A 98 11.70 -3.81 6.09
N ASP A 99 10.89 -4.79 5.71
CA ASP A 99 10.76 -5.20 4.31
C ASP A 99 9.81 -4.28 3.55
N VAL A 100 10.13 -4.07 2.26
CA VAL A 100 9.25 -3.45 1.28
C VAL A 100 8.64 -4.54 0.42
N VAL A 101 7.33 -4.45 0.20
CA VAL A 101 6.59 -5.41 -0.63
C VAL A 101 5.83 -4.66 -1.71
N VAL A 102 5.80 -5.25 -2.91
CA VAL A 102 4.95 -4.80 -4.01
C VAL A 102 4.06 -5.96 -4.42
N LEU A 103 2.75 -5.71 -4.47
CA LEU A 103 1.76 -6.58 -5.11
C LEU A 103 1.35 -5.93 -6.43
N PRO A 104 1.85 -6.43 -7.57
CA PRO A 104 1.55 -5.83 -8.86
C PRO A 104 0.06 -5.91 -9.22
N LYS A 105 -0.39 -4.99 -10.08
CA LYS A 105 -1.68 -5.14 -10.77
C LYS A 105 -1.76 -6.52 -11.44
N GLY A 106 -2.91 -7.16 -11.28
CA GLY A 106 -3.18 -8.51 -11.76
C GLY A 106 -2.63 -9.63 -10.88
N TRP A 107 -1.94 -9.34 -9.77
CA TRP A 107 -1.61 -10.35 -8.78
C TRP A 107 -2.89 -10.95 -8.20
N LEU A 108 -2.87 -12.26 -7.95
CA LEU A 108 -3.85 -13.01 -7.19
C LEU A 108 -3.10 -14.12 -6.47
N GLY A 109 -3.61 -14.62 -5.36
CA GLY A 109 -2.91 -15.62 -4.58
C GLY A 109 -3.46 -15.76 -3.18
N ARG A 110 -2.61 -16.15 -2.25
CA ARG A 110 -2.98 -16.37 -0.85
C ARG A 110 -2.26 -15.41 0.08
N TRP A 111 -2.95 -14.96 1.11
CA TRP A 111 -2.37 -14.24 2.25
C TRP A 111 -2.27 -15.14 3.47
N ASP A 112 -1.15 -15.05 4.18
CA ASP A 112 -0.96 -15.62 5.49
C ASP A 112 -0.32 -14.59 6.43
N VAL A 113 -1.06 -14.16 7.45
CA VAL A 113 -0.56 -13.31 8.55
C VAL A 113 -0.16 -14.22 9.70
N HIS A 114 1.15 -14.30 9.96
CA HIS A 114 1.73 -15.20 10.97
C HIS A 114 1.88 -14.54 12.35
N GLU A 115 2.10 -13.23 12.37
CA GLU A 115 2.15 -12.38 13.57
C GLU A 115 1.42 -11.08 13.24
N PHE A 116 0.72 -10.49 14.21
CA PHE A 116 -0.01 -9.22 14.04
C PHE A 116 0.81 -8.20 13.22
N ILE A 117 0.38 -7.95 11.99
CA ILE A 117 1.12 -7.14 11.03
C ILE A 117 0.65 -5.69 11.08
N HIS A 118 1.58 -4.77 10.86
CA HIS A 118 1.28 -3.35 10.73
C HIS A 118 2.18 -2.75 9.64
N LYS A 119 1.59 -2.06 8.67
CA LYS A 119 2.27 -1.58 7.46
C LYS A 119 1.75 -0.21 7.03
N VAL A 120 2.61 0.61 6.43
CA VAL A 120 2.17 1.74 5.57
C VAL A 120 2.05 1.23 4.14
N TRP A 121 1.05 1.72 3.41
CA TRP A 121 0.77 1.34 2.03
C TRP A 121 0.53 2.55 1.13
N LEU A 122 0.77 2.34 -0.17
CA LEU A 122 0.25 3.12 -1.28
C LEU A 122 -0.40 2.15 -2.27
N VAL A 123 -1.59 2.50 -2.75
CA VAL A 123 -2.23 1.80 -3.88
C VAL A 123 -2.33 2.76 -5.05
N CYS A 124 -2.11 2.25 -6.25
CA CYS A 124 -2.24 3.00 -7.50
C CYS A 124 -2.98 2.17 -8.55
N GLU A 125 -4.08 2.71 -9.03
CA GLU A 125 -4.74 2.25 -10.25
C GLU A 125 -3.94 2.73 -11.47
N HIS A 126 -3.77 1.84 -12.44
CA HIS A 126 -3.12 2.14 -13.72
C HIS A 126 -3.52 1.11 -14.78
N GLU A 127 -3.25 1.42 -16.05
CA GLU A 127 -3.45 0.50 -17.17
C GLU A 127 -2.54 -0.74 -17.05
N ASP A 128 -2.97 -1.86 -17.63
CA ASP A 128 -2.11 -3.06 -17.67
C ASP A 128 -0.85 -2.81 -18.50
N VAL A 129 0.30 -3.18 -17.95
CA VAL A 129 1.58 -3.07 -18.65
C VAL A 129 1.91 -4.42 -19.26
N GLY A 130 1.70 -4.54 -20.58
CA GLY A 130 1.88 -5.78 -21.31
C GLY A 130 3.24 -6.45 -21.04
N GLY A 131 3.20 -7.71 -20.60
CA GLY A 131 4.40 -8.50 -20.31
C GLY A 131 5.04 -8.23 -18.95
N ALA A 132 4.50 -7.33 -18.14
CA ALA A 132 4.96 -7.14 -16.76
C ALA A 132 4.70 -8.39 -15.89
N SER A 133 5.62 -8.66 -14.97
CA SER A 133 5.43 -9.71 -13.98
C SER A 133 4.30 -9.36 -13.02
N ARG A 134 3.41 -10.32 -12.76
CA ARG A 134 2.35 -10.22 -11.75
C ARG A 134 2.78 -10.76 -10.39
N ARG A 135 4.00 -11.25 -10.25
CA ARG A 135 4.50 -11.83 -9.00
C ARG A 135 4.82 -10.76 -7.96
N PRO A 136 4.57 -11.03 -6.66
CA PRO A 136 5.02 -10.17 -5.59
C PRO A 136 6.52 -9.94 -5.63
N VAL A 137 6.93 -8.74 -5.26
CA VAL A 137 8.34 -8.39 -5.05
C VAL A 137 8.53 -8.08 -3.58
N VAL A 138 9.51 -8.73 -2.94
CA VAL A 138 9.94 -8.40 -1.58
C VAL A 138 11.38 -7.90 -1.65
N MET A 139 11.59 -6.64 -1.29
CA MET A 139 12.92 -6.10 -1.00
C MET A 139 13.11 -6.17 0.51
N HIS A 140 14.00 -7.05 0.95
CA HIS A 140 14.28 -7.22 2.36
C HIS A 140 15.03 -6.03 2.95
N ALA A 141 14.88 -5.81 4.26
CA ALA A 141 15.58 -4.75 5.00
C ALA A 141 17.10 -4.74 4.75
N SER A 142 17.72 -5.91 4.58
CA SER A 142 19.14 -6.07 4.29
C SER A 142 19.56 -5.63 2.89
N GLN A 143 18.59 -5.44 1.98
CA GLN A 143 18.82 -5.01 0.61
C GLN A 143 18.64 -3.50 0.42
N LEU A 144 18.19 -2.77 1.45
CA LEU A 144 18.08 -1.31 1.43
C LEU A 144 19.46 -0.68 1.20
N VAL A 145 19.50 0.48 0.53
CA VAL A 145 20.76 1.21 0.29
C VAL A 145 21.53 1.40 1.61
N PRO A 146 22.81 0.99 1.68
CA PRO A 146 23.64 1.22 2.85
C PRO A 146 23.74 2.72 3.17
N SER A 147 23.73 3.07 4.46
CA SER A 147 23.83 4.46 4.93
C SER A 147 25.19 5.11 4.60
N ASP A 148 26.20 4.32 4.30
CA ASP A 148 27.58 4.72 4.02
C ASP A 148 27.93 4.69 2.52
N ALA A 149 26.96 4.42 1.64
CA ALA A 149 27.20 4.47 0.20
C ALA A 149 27.61 5.91 -0.24
N PRO A 150 28.68 6.08 -1.04
CA PRO A 150 29.19 7.40 -1.44
C PRO A 150 28.24 8.10 -2.40
N SER A 151 27.76 9.30 -2.04
CA SER A 151 26.78 10.06 -2.85
C SER A 151 27.36 10.40 -4.22
N SER A 152 26.76 9.91 -5.30
CA SER A 152 27.10 10.30 -6.68
C SER A 152 25.87 10.87 -7.40
N GLY A 153 25.94 12.13 -7.82
CA GLY A 153 24.91 12.78 -8.66
C GLY A 153 24.39 14.11 -8.11
N SER A 154 23.79 14.93 -8.98
CA SER A 154 23.30 16.28 -8.65
C SER A 154 22.14 16.32 -7.65
N SER A 155 21.47 15.20 -7.42
CA SER A 155 20.44 15.04 -6.36
C SER A 155 21.02 14.58 -5.02
N GLY A 156 22.28 14.11 -5.00
CA GLY A 156 22.99 13.51 -3.86
C GLY A 156 22.27 12.40 -3.08
N ARG A 157 21.17 11.87 -3.62
CA ARG A 157 20.51 10.63 -3.16
C ARG A 157 21.05 9.45 -3.95
N ILE A 158 21.39 8.36 -3.25
CA ILE A 158 21.69 7.06 -3.86
C ILE A 158 20.50 6.16 -3.61
N GLY A 159 19.97 5.54 -4.67
CA GLY A 159 18.81 4.68 -4.57
C GLY A 159 19.06 3.28 -5.10
N ASN A 160 18.27 2.32 -4.62
CA ASN A 160 18.05 1.03 -5.26
C ASN A 160 16.57 0.91 -5.62
N VAL A 161 16.28 0.25 -6.73
CA VAL A 161 14.93 0.07 -7.26
C VAL A 161 14.61 -1.42 -7.27
N CYS A 162 13.49 -1.83 -6.66
CA CYS A 162 13.02 -3.22 -6.75
C CYS A 162 11.86 -3.39 -7.73
N TYR A 163 11.16 -2.32 -8.09
CA TYR A 163 10.03 -2.36 -9.00
C TYR A 163 9.98 -1.09 -9.84
N ASP A 164 9.86 -1.23 -11.15
CA ASP A 164 9.77 -0.12 -12.11
C ASP A 164 8.91 -0.60 -13.29
N VAL A 165 7.60 -0.41 -13.16
CA VAL A 165 6.60 -0.92 -14.12
C VAL A 165 5.56 0.17 -14.37
N GLY A 166 5.45 0.61 -15.62
CA GLY A 166 4.51 1.64 -16.04
C GLY A 166 4.72 2.95 -15.27
N CYS A 167 3.67 3.39 -14.59
CA CYS A 167 3.70 4.60 -13.78
C CYS A 167 4.19 4.39 -12.33
N VAL A 168 4.48 3.16 -11.92
CA VAL A 168 4.84 2.84 -10.52
C VAL A 168 6.32 2.45 -10.41
N LYS A 169 7.05 3.17 -9.56
CA LYS A 169 8.44 2.86 -9.20
C LYS A 169 8.56 2.73 -7.69
N VAL A 170 9.25 1.69 -7.23
CA VAL A 170 9.48 1.41 -5.81
C VAL A 170 10.95 1.17 -5.56
N GLY A 171 11.44 1.76 -4.48
CA GLY A 171 12.81 1.59 -4.07
C GLY A 171 13.08 2.08 -2.66
N ALA A 172 14.35 2.33 -2.39
CA ALA A 172 14.80 3.09 -1.24
C ALA A 172 15.88 4.06 -1.66
N TRP A 173 16.06 5.12 -0.88
CA TRP A 173 17.14 6.07 -1.05
C TRP A 173 17.88 6.35 0.26
N SER A 174 19.16 6.68 0.13
CA SER A 174 20.03 7.21 1.18
C SER A 174 20.56 8.58 0.76
N ALA A 175 20.66 9.51 1.70
CA ALA A 175 21.13 10.87 1.46
C ALA A 175 22.08 11.29 2.59
N ALA A 176 23.31 11.69 2.24
CA ALA A 176 24.27 12.21 3.21
C ALA A 176 23.80 13.57 3.79
N PRO A 177 24.40 14.07 4.88
CA PRO A 177 24.16 15.45 5.32
C PRO A 177 24.39 16.46 4.20
N GLY A 178 23.43 17.34 3.97
CA GLY A 178 23.46 18.28 2.86
C GLY A 178 22.07 18.82 2.48
N THR A 179 22.06 19.82 1.61
CA THR A 179 20.84 20.42 1.06
C THR A 179 20.59 19.91 -0.35
N TYR A 180 19.39 19.39 -0.58
CA TYR A 180 18.97 18.79 -1.85
C TYR A 180 17.75 19.53 -2.39
N VAL A 181 17.93 20.29 -3.47
CA VAL A 181 16.82 20.97 -4.16
C VAL A 181 16.11 19.97 -5.07
N ILE A 182 14.81 19.86 -4.90
CA ILE A 182 13.95 18.97 -5.67
C ILE A 182 13.15 19.83 -6.67
N PRO A 183 13.36 19.65 -7.98
CA PRO A 183 12.59 20.37 -8.99
C PRO A 183 11.14 19.90 -9.02
N GLU A 184 10.28 20.65 -9.71
CA GLU A 184 8.89 20.23 -9.97
C GLU A 184 8.88 18.89 -10.71
N ARG A 185 8.05 17.94 -10.26
CA ARG A 185 7.89 16.60 -10.85
C ARG A 185 6.45 16.34 -11.26
N SER A 186 6.25 15.52 -12.30
CA SER A 186 4.93 15.00 -12.71
C SER A 186 4.49 13.76 -11.91
N SER A 187 5.31 13.32 -10.95
CA SER A 187 5.03 12.19 -10.07
C SER A 187 4.73 12.65 -8.65
N THR A 188 3.96 11.83 -7.95
CA THR A 188 3.86 11.86 -6.49
C THR A 188 4.82 10.84 -5.91
N GLU A 189 5.61 11.23 -4.92
CA GLU A 189 6.45 10.32 -4.13
C GLU A 189 5.87 10.19 -2.72
N VAL A 190 5.58 8.96 -2.30
CA VAL A 190 5.33 8.63 -0.89
C VAL A 190 6.55 7.91 -0.36
N PHE A 191 7.12 8.39 0.74
CA PHE A 191 8.23 7.73 1.40
C PHE A 191 8.03 7.61 2.91
N HIS A 192 8.60 6.55 3.47
CA HIS A 192 8.65 6.32 4.90
C HIS A 192 10.09 6.38 5.40
N VAL A 193 10.35 7.19 6.41
CA VAL A 193 11.69 7.42 6.94
C VAL A 193 12.13 6.22 7.77
N VAL A 194 13.13 5.50 7.28
CA VAL A 194 13.71 4.33 7.96
C VAL A 194 14.71 4.77 9.02
N ASP A 195 15.48 5.81 8.73
CA ASP A 195 16.59 6.27 9.57
C ASP A 195 16.98 7.72 9.25
N GLY A 196 17.66 8.36 10.20
CA GLY A 196 18.17 9.72 10.10
C GLY A 196 17.13 10.81 10.34
N GLU A 197 17.58 12.04 10.09
CA GLU A 197 16.83 13.27 10.37
C GLU A 197 17.07 14.28 9.26
N PHE A 198 15.98 14.90 8.79
CA PHE A 198 16.04 15.94 7.78
C PHE A 198 14.85 16.89 7.88
N PHE A 199 14.93 18.00 7.17
CA PHE A 199 13.82 18.93 7.02
C PHE A 199 13.32 18.91 5.58
N VAL A 200 12.01 18.75 5.39
CA VAL A 200 11.34 18.98 4.10
C VAL A 200 10.81 20.40 4.10
N THR A 201 11.17 21.19 3.08
CA THR A 201 10.69 22.56 2.94
C THR A 201 10.07 22.76 1.57
N ASP A 202 8.87 23.32 1.56
CA ASP A 202 8.16 23.79 0.37
C ASP A 202 8.98 24.83 -0.42
N GLY A 203 8.81 24.85 -1.74
CA GLY A 203 9.44 25.83 -2.63
C GLY A 203 8.81 27.23 -2.56
N PRO A 204 9.45 28.27 -3.14
CA PRO A 204 8.92 29.64 -3.17
C PRO A 204 7.53 29.73 -3.84
N PRO A 205 6.67 30.72 -3.44
CA PRO A 205 6.95 31.85 -2.57
C PRO A 205 6.85 31.53 -1.07
N ASP A 206 6.41 30.34 -0.68
CA ASP A 206 6.21 29.95 0.72
C ASP A 206 7.32 29.03 1.24
N GLY A 207 8.56 29.55 1.28
CA GLY A 207 9.70 28.90 1.92
C GLY A 207 9.68 28.89 3.46
N ALA A 208 8.52 29.05 4.10
CA ALA A 208 8.41 29.34 5.53
C ALA A 208 8.17 28.13 6.45
N SER A 209 7.58 27.03 5.97
CA SER A 209 7.28 25.85 6.81
C SER A 209 8.20 24.67 6.49
N ALA A 210 9.39 24.68 7.07
CA ALA A 210 10.22 23.48 7.14
C ALA A 210 9.62 22.50 8.15
N ARG A 211 9.42 21.23 7.75
CA ARG A 211 8.99 20.16 8.66
C ARG A 211 10.17 19.24 8.93
N ARG A 212 10.54 19.11 10.20
CA ARG A 212 11.45 18.07 10.68
C ARG A 212 10.79 16.71 10.45
N CYS A 213 11.49 15.83 9.76
CA CYS A 213 11.14 14.45 9.50
C CYS A 213 12.20 13.53 10.14
N VAL A 214 11.73 12.53 10.86
CA VAL A 214 12.58 11.56 11.58
C VAL A 214 12.12 10.14 11.29
N ARG A 215 12.90 9.15 11.74
CA ARG A 215 12.53 7.73 11.68
C ARG A 215 11.07 7.49 12.10
N GLY A 216 10.33 6.79 11.25
CA GLY A 216 8.92 6.46 11.44
C GLY A 216 7.94 7.44 10.81
N ASP A 217 8.39 8.61 10.37
CA ASP A 217 7.53 9.57 9.68
C ASP A 217 7.23 9.10 8.25
N THR A 218 6.03 9.40 7.77
CA THR A 218 5.64 9.19 6.37
C THR A 218 5.37 10.53 5.72
N VAL A 219 5.92 10.72 4.52
CA VAL A 219 5.86 11.97 3.77
C VAL A 219 5.33 11.71 2.36
N VAL A 220 4.52 12.65 1.86
CA VAL A 220 4.03 12.70 0.49
C VAL A 220 4.49 13.98 -0.16
N LEU A 221 5.25 13.86 -1.24
CA LEU A 221 5.59 14.94 -2.15
C LEU A 221 4.67 14.83 -3.38
N PRO A 222 3.62 15.67 -3.51
CA PRO A 222 2.62 15.49 -4.56
C PRO A 222 3.15 15.88 -5.95
N GLU A 223 2.46 15.43 -6.99
CA GLU A 223 2.63 15.95 -8.36
C GLU A 223 2.61 17.48 -8.38
N GLY A 224 3.52 18.09 -9.13
CA GLY A 224 3.70 19.54 -9.19
C GLY A 224 4.44 20.14 -8.00
N TRP A 225 4.82 19.34 -7.00
CA TRP A 225 5.61 19.83 -5.86
C TRP A 225 7.06 20.08 -6.25
N ASN A 226 7.60 21.18 -5.77
CA ASN A 226 9.03 21.49 -5.75
C ASN A 226 9.41 22.00 -4.35
N GLY A 227 10.69 21.90 -4.00
CA GLY A 227 11.16 22.33 -2.70
C GLY A 227 12.58 21.87 -2.41
N ARG A 228 12.90 21.68 -1.14
CA ARG A 228 14.21 21.14 -0.73
C ARG A 228 14.10 20.16 0.43
N VAL A 229 15.10 19.30 0.52
CA VAL A 229 15.35 18.41 1.65
C VAL A 229 16.71 18.72 2.25
N ASP A 230 16.73 19.12 3.51
CA ASP A 230 17.95 19.43 4.26
C ASP A 230 18.24 18.27 5.22
N VAL A 231 19.17 17.39 4.87
CA VAL A 231 19.63 16.30 5.75
C VAL A 231 20.64 16.89 6.73
N VAL A 232 20.35 16.73 8.02
CA VAL A 232 21.09 17.39 9.11
C VAL A 232 21.85 16.38 9.96
N GLY A 233 22.81 16.88 10.73
CA GLY A 233 23.65 16.05 11.61
C GLY A 233 24.81 15.40 10.87
N ASN A 234 25.29 14.28 11.42
CA ASN A 234 26.52 13.60 10.95
C ASN A 234 26.24 12.26 10.25
N ALA A 235 24.97 11.85 10.15
CA ALA A 235 24.58 10.56 9.60
C ALA A 235 23.66 10.76 8.38
N ALA A 236 23.69 9.80 7.45
CA ALA A 236 22.80 9.81 6.31
C ALA A 236 21.34 9.54 6.73
N ALA A 237 20.40 10.14 6.01
CA ALA A 237 18.98 9.81 6.10
C ALA A 237 18.64 8.70 5.09
N ARG A 238 17.73 7.80 5.46
CA ARG A 238 17.25 6.73 4.60
C ARG A 238 15.73 6.66 4.60
N ALA A 239 15.15 6.40 3.44
CA ALA A 239 13.73 6.15 3.30
C ALA A 239 13.46 5.07 2.25
N VAL A 240 12.36 4.35 2.44
CA VAL A 240 11.73 3.53 1.40
C VAL A 240 10.69 4.38 0.70
N CYS A 241 10.54 4.23 -0.60
CA CYS A 241 9.66 5.09 -1.38
C CYS A 241 8.88 4.35 -2.47
N CYS A 242 7.71 4.89 -2.78
CA CYS A 242 6.93 4.59 -3.96
C CYS A 242 6.62 5.89 -4.70
N GLU A 243 7.03 5.95 -5.97
CA GLU A 243 6.72 7.03 -6.91
C GLU A 243 5.64 6.56 -7.88
N VAL A 244 4.63 7.42 -8.09
CA VAL A 244 3.53 7.19 -9.03
C VAL A 244 3.36 8.39 -9.96
N SER A 245 3.24 8.17 -11.27
CA SER A 245 3.08 9.22 -12.29
C SER A 245 1.74 9.17 -13.02
N ARG A 246 1.36 10.28 -13.68
CA ARG A 246 0.20 10.29 -14.59
C ARG A 246 0.51 9.62 -15.92
N ASP A 247 1.69 9.95 -16.45
CA ASP A 247 2.18 9.43 -17.70
C ASP A 247 2.70 8.00 -17.53
N GLU A 248 2.27 7.10 -18.41
CA GLU A 248 2.82 5.74 -18.53
C GLU A 248 4.32 5.75 -18.82
N ALA A 249 4.80 6.85 -19.43
CA ALA A 249 6.20 7.11 -19.65
C ALA A 249 6.82 7.79 -18.41
N ARG A 250 7.27 6.94 -17.49
CA ARG A 250 8.39 7.17 -16.56
C ARG A 250 8.05 8.03 -15.33
N ALA A 251 7.98 7.36 -14.19
CA ALA A 251 8.45 7.93 -12.92
C ALA A 251 9.93 8.36 -13.10
N HIS A 252 10.15 9.64 -13.39
CA HIS A 252 11.46 10.20 -13.64
C HIS A 252 12.07 10.82 -12.37
N GLY A 253 13.15 10.18 -11.91
CA GLY A 253 14.16 10.66 -10.97
C GLY A 253 15.33 9.69 -11.07
N GLY A 254 16.51 10.16 -11.49
CA GLY A 254 17.62 9.30 -11.89
C GLY A 254 18.21 8.48 -10.72
N VAL A 255 18.11 7.16 -10.80
CA VAL A 255 19.15 6.24 -10.35
C VAL A 255 19.90 5.80 -11.62
N ALA A 256 21.23 5.90 -11.64
CA ALA A 256 22.02 5.62 -12.83
C ALA A 256 21.72 4.21 -13.39
N PRO A 257 21.59 4.05 -14.74
CA PRO A 257 21.47 2.73 -15.34
C PRO A 257 22.82 2.02 -15.21
N GLY A 258 22.90 1.03 -14.31
CA GLY A 258 24.15 0.32 -14.06
C GLY A 258 24.08 -0.89 -13.13
N ALA A 259 23.06 -1.01 -12.28
CA ALA A 259 22.82 -2.28 -11.58
C ALA A 259 22.04 -3.21 -12.50
N ALA A 260 22.66 -4.33 -12.89
CA ALA A 260 22.02 -5.36 -13.70
C ALA A 260 20.62 -5.68 -13.14
N ARG A 261 19.62 -5.74 -14.03
CA ARG A 261 18.30 -6.31 -13.72
C ARG A 261 18.53 -7.66 -13.05
N PRO A 262 18.20 -7.85 -11.76
CA PRO A 262 18.16 -9.20 -11.22
C PRO A 262 17.03 -9.91 -11.96
N THR A 263 17.35 -10.97 -12.69
CA THR A 263 16.31 -11.90 -13.15
C THR A 263 15.62 -12.46 -11.90
N ALA A 264 14.35 -12.90 -12.03
CA ALA A 264 13.65 -13.58 -10.93
C ALA A 264 14.49 -14.74 -10.33
N GLU A 265 15.34 -15.35 -11.16
CA GLU A 265 16.31 -16.39 -10.79
C GLU A 265 17.46 -15.87 -9.91
N ALA A 266 17.97 -14.66 -10.17
CA ALA A 266 19.04 -14.06 -9.36
C ALA A 266 18.57 -13.64 -7.96
N LEU A 267 17.30 -13.25 -7.81
CA LEU A 267 16.67 -13.01 -6.50
C LEU A 267 16.35 -14.32 -5.76
N ALA A 268 16.00 -15.39 -6.48
CA ALA A 268 15.79 -16.71 -5.88
C ALA A 268 17.10 -17.32 -5.33
N ALA A 269 18.24 -17.06 -5.97
CA ALA A 269 19.54 -17.61 -5.60
C ALA A 269 20.19 -16.96 -4.35
N SER A 270 19.67 -15.82 -3.87
CA SER A 270 20.19 -15.11 -2.69
C SER A 270 19.38 -15.36 -1.40
N ARG A 271 18.40 -16.27 -1.45
CA ARG A 271 17.54 -16.59 -0.30
C ARG A 271 18.29 -17.46 0.73
N PRO A 272 18.20 -17.17 2.05
CA PRO A 272 18.53 -18.17 3.06
C PRO A 272 17.58 -19.38 2.93
N PRO A 273 18.02 -20.59 3.31
CA PRO A 273 17.20 -21.79 3.20
C PRO A 273 15.90 -21.64 4.00
N PRO A 274 14.78 -22.21 3.53
CA PRO A 274 13.53 -22.16 4.27
C PRO A 274 13.70 -22.81 5.64
N PRO A 275 13.04 -22.29 6.69
CA PRO A 275 12.98 -22.99 7.97
C PRO A 275 12.36 -24.38 7.77
N PRO A 276 12.79 -25.40 8.54
CA PRO A 276 12.26 -26.74 8.40
C PRO A 276 10.73 -26.73 8.61
N PRO A 277 9.98 -27.56 7.86
CA PRO A 277 8.53 -27.59 7.95
C PRO A 277 8.10 -27.99 9.37
N ALA A 278 7.31 -27.13 10.01
CA ALA A 278 6.55 -27.52 11.18
C ALA A 278 5.41 -28.44 10.71
N GLY A 279 5.53 -29.74 10.98
CA GLY A 279 4.43 -30.72 11.01
C GLY A 279 3.56 -30.82 9.75
N GLY A 280 3.77 -31.87 8.96
CA GLY A 280 3.09 -32.08 7.69
C GLY A 280 1.57 -32.11 7.73
N PHE A 281 0.95 -31.55 6.70
CA PHE A 281 -0.41 -31.86 6.29
C PHE A 281 -0.49 -31.92 4.76
N ALA A 282 -1.10 -32.97 4.24
CA ALA A 282 -1.33 -33.16 2.81
C ALA A 282 -2.68 -32.52 2.42
N PRO A 283 -2.76 -31.74 1.33
CA PRO A 283 -4.01 -31.12 0.93
C PRO A 283 -4.95 -32.14 0.27
N THR A 284 -6.19 -32.21 0.77
CA THR A 284 -7.32 -32.81 0.03
C THR A 284 -7.96 -31.73 -0.85
N PRO A 285 -8.21 -31.98 -2.15
CA PRO A 285 -8.83 -31.00 -3.01
C PRO A 285 -10.33 -30.93 -2.70
N LYS A 286 -10.80 -29.76 -2.28
CA LYS A 286 -12.21 -29.39 -2.42
C LYS A 286 -12.29 -28.19 -3.35
N THR A 287 -12.63 -28.47 -4.59
CA THR A 287 -13.16 -27.48 -5.52
C THR A 287 -14.51 -27.00 -5.00
N THR A 288 -14.53 -25.82 -4.40
CA THR A 288 -15.76 -25.05 -4.24
C THR A 288 -15.38 -23.62 -4.53
N VAL A 289 -15.67 -23.17 -5.75
CA VAL A 289 -15.57 -21.76 -6.13
C VAL A 289 -16.64 -21.05 -5.32
N THR A 290 -16.23 -20.48 -4.19
CA THR A 290 -17.10 -19.71 -3.33
C THR A 290 -16.90 -18.26 -3.73
N TYR A 291 -17.93 -17.70 -4.36
CA TYR A 291 -17.99 -16.31 -4.80
C TYR A 291 -17.89 -15.37 -3.59
N ASP A 292 -16.95 -14.42 -3.66
CA ASP A 292 -16.67 -13.44 -2.60
C ASP A 292 -17.63 -12.24 -2.73
N PRO A 293 -18.60 -12.06 -1.81
CA PRO A 293 -19.67 -11.08 -1.93
C PRO A 293 -19.25 -9.64 -1.56
N ASP A 294 -17.96 -9.37 -1.33
CA ASP A 294 -17.42 -8.05 -0.99
C ASP A 294 -16.66 -7.34 -2.13
N GLN A 295 -16.52 -7.98 -3.29
CA GLN A 295 -16.09 -7.34 -4.55
C GLN A 295 -17.32 -7.02 -5.41
N TYR A 296 -18.00 -5.91 -5.11
CA TYR A 296 -19.14 -5.44 -5.89
C TYR A 296 -18.71 -4.97 -7.29
N ASP A 297 -19.06 -5.74 -8.32
CA ASP A 297 -18.99 -5.38 -9.74
C ASP A 297 -20.39 -4.92 -10.21
N PRO A 298 -20.63 -3.62 -10.46
CA PRO A 298 -21.92 -3.12 -10.93
C PRO A 298 -22.27 -3.54 -12.37
N ASP A 299 -21.30 -3.95 -13.19
CA ASP A 299 -21.48 -4.24 -14.61
C ASP A 299 -21.77 -5.73 -14.90
N ALA A 300 -21.47 -6.62 -13.96
CA ALA A 300 -21.78 -8.05 -14.09
C ALA A 300 -23.29 -8.37 -14.10
N ASN A 301 -24.18 -7.42 -13.79
CA ASN A 301 -25.63 -7.65 -13.73
C ASN A 301 -26.49 -6.70 -14.58
N ALA A 302 -25.91 -5.85 -15.42
CA ALA A 302 -26.65 -4.96 -16.32
C ALA A 302 -27.22 -5.65 -17.59
N GLY A 303 -27.17 -6.99 -17.64
CA GLY A 303 -27.44 -7.75 -18.87
C GLY A 303 -28.44 -8.90 -18.75
N ARG A 304 -29.37 -8.91 -17.79
CA ARG A 304 -30.49 -9.89 -17.78
C ARG A 304 -31.81 -9.32 -17.24
N THR A 305 -32.41 -8.40 -17.99
CA THR A 305 -33.85 -8.12 -17.91
C THR A 305 -34.56 -8.86 -19.03
N ALA A 306 -35.31 -9.93 -18.69
CA ALA A 306 -36.64 -10.26 -19.22
C ALA A 306 -37.04 -11.69 -18.85
N GLY A 307 -38.15 -11.84 -18.10
CA GLY A 307 -38.77 -13.14 -17.85
C GLY A 307 -39.65 -13.12 -16.61
N GLY A 308 -40.91 -12.74 -16.78
CA GLY A 308 -41.86 -12.46 -15.70
C GLY A 308 -42.39 -13.67 -14.93
N GLY A 309 -43.12 -13.36 -13.86
CA GLY A 309 -43.92 -14.32 -13.07
C GLY A 309 -44.13 -13.79 -11.66
N GLY A 310 -45.29 -13.17 -11.40
CA GLY A 310 -45.60 -12.53 -10.12
C GLY A 310 -46.01 -13.47 -8.99
N PHE A 311 -46.00 -12.95 -7.76
CA PHE A 311 -47.00 -13.24 -6.73
C PHE A 311 -47.00 -12.19 -5.61
N VAL A 312 -48.17 -12.00 -4.99
CA VAL A 312 -48.62 -10.91 -4.11
C VAL A 312 -48.24 -11.17 -2.63
N PRO A 313 -48.04 -10.17 -1.74
CA PRO A 313 -47.68 -10.42 -0.35
C PRO A 313 -48.92 -10.71 0.51
N ALA A 314 -48.81 -11.69 1.43
CA ALA A 314 -49.77 -11.90 2.51
C ALA A 314 -49.23 -11.28 3.81
N ARG A 315 -50.04 -10.39 4.39
CA ARG A 315 -49.93 -9.95 5.79
C ARG A 315 -50.35 -11.08 6.73
N SER A 316 -49.67 -11.23 7.85
CA SER A 316 -50.31 -11.68 9.09
C SER A 316 -49.64 -11.05 10.31
N SER A 317 -50.46 -10.87 11.34
CA SER A 317 -50.29 -10.02 12.52
C SER A 317 -50.11 -10.85 13.79
N GLY A 318 -49.34 -10.30 14.75
CA GLY A 318 -49.68 -10.36 16.18
C GLY A 318 -48.81 -11.21 17.10
N GLY A 319 -48.45 -10.61 18.25
CA GLY A 319 -48.14 -11.34 19.49
C GLY A 319 -46.75 -11.06 20.08
N GLY A 320 -46.69 -10.27 21.16
CA GLY A 320 -45.45 -9.88 21.85
C GLY A 320 -45.11 -10.72 23.10
N GLY A 321 -43.98 -10.37 23.73
CA GLY A 321 -43.50 -10.87 25.01
C GLY A 321 -42.03 -10.50 25.23
N GLY A 322 -41.73 -9.67 26.24
CA GLY A 322 -40.46 -8.95 26.40
C GLY A 322 -39.35 -9.62 27.22
N GLY A 323 -38.18 -8.97 27.24
CA GLY A 323 -37.22 -9.01 28.36
C GLY A 323 -35.76 -9.29 27.99
N GLY A 324 -34.90 -8.26 28.04
CA GLY A 324 -33.44 -8.42 28.14
C GLY A 324 -32.63 -7.41 27.32
N GLY A 325 -32.49 -6.18 27.83
CA GLY A 325 -31.81 -5.08 27.14
C GLY A 325 -30.31 -5.33 26.89
N ARG A 326 -29.91 -5.25 25.62
CA ARG A 326 -28.54 -4.96 25.18
C ARG A 326 -28.40 -3.44 24.99
N PRO A 327 -27.30 -2.79 25.41
CA PRO A 327 -27.08 -1.41 25.05
C PRO A 327 -26.79 -1.31 23.54
N THR A 328 -27.79 -0.78 22.83
CA THR A 328 -27.74 -0.33 21.44
C THR A 328 -27.17 1.07 21.39
N ARG A 329 -25.97 1.23 20.82
CA ARG A 329 -25.63 2.44 20.02
C ARG A 329 -24.43 2.18 19.12
N VAL A 330 -24.67 1.48 18.01
CA VAL A 330 -23.84 1.64 16.81
C VAL A 330 -24.31 2.94 16.18
N THR A 331 -23.59 4.03 16.39
CA THR A 331 -23.76 5.23 15.57
C THR A 331 -23.13 4.90 14.22
N ARG A 332 -23.97 4.58 13.24
CA ARG A 332 -23.53 4.45 11.84
C ARG A 332 -23.13 5.84 11.35
N GLY A 333 -21.95 5.94 10.75
CA GLY A 333 -21.67 7.04 9.81
C GLY A 333 -22.56 6.86 8.58
N ASP A 334 -22.99 7.96 7.97
CA ASP A 334 -24.01 7.99 6.91
C ASP A 334 -23.53 7.45 5.55
N ASP A 335 -22.33 6.89 5.44
CA ASP A 335 -21.74 6.42 4.18
C ASP A 335 -21.51 4.90 4.09
N GLY A 336 -21.42 4.16 5.20
CA GLY A 336 -21.47 2.69 5.21
C GLY A 336 -20.35 1.95 4.45
N VAL A 337 -19.29 2.65 4.00
CA VAL A 337 -18.18 2.05 3.24
C VAL A 337 -17.13 1.45 4.18
N VAL A 338 -16.92 0.12 4.08
CA VAL A 338 -15.79 -0.58 4.71
C VAL A 338 -14.59 -0.45 3.78
N TYR A 339 -13.46 0.06 4.29
CA TYR A 339 -12.27 0.32 3.48
C TYR A 339 -11.20 -0.74 3.75
N ASP A 340 -11.05 -1.66 2.81
CA ASP A 340 -9.91 -2.55 2.66
C ASP A 340 -9.05 -2.02 1.51
N PRO A 341 -7.72 -1.82 1.67
CA PRO A 341 -6.83 -1.43 0.57
C PRO A 341 -6.90 -2.37 -0.66
N ASP A 342 -7.39 -3.60 -0.49
CA ASP A 342 -7.64 -4.56 -1.57
C ASP A 342 -8.98 -4.32 -2.30
N GLN A 343 -9.84 -3.46 -1.75
CA GLN A 343 -11.21 -3.17 -2.21
C GLN A 343 -11.35 -1.70 -2.66
N TYR A 344 -10.30 -1.09 -3.21
CA TYR A 344 -10.38 0.28 -3.73
C TYR A 344 -11.34 0.35 -4.93
N ASP A 345 -12.51 0.96 -4.71
CA ASP A 345 -13.55 1.23 -5.70
C ASP A 345 -13.53 2.74 -6.10
N PRO A 346 -13.21 3.09 -7.36
CA PRO A 346 -13.15 4.47 -7.83
C PRO A 346 -14.53 5.12 -8.00
N GLU A 347 -15.63 4.38 -8.09
CA GLU A 347 -16.97 4.95 -8.30
C GLU A 347 -17.57 5.57 -7.04
N ASN A 348 -17.15 5.12 -5.86
CA ASN A 348 -17.56 5.70 -4.57
C ASN A 348 -16.73 6.92 -4.13
N ALA A 349 -15.60 7.20 -4.79
CA ALA A 349 -14.72 8.33 -4.43
C ALA A 349 -15.30 9.72 -4.79
N GLY A 350 -16.37 9.78 -5.59
CA GLY A 350 -16.96 11.03 -6.11
C GLY A 350 -18.31 11.44 -5.53
N ARG A 351 -18.92 10.66 -4.62
CA ARG A 351 -20.26 10.98 -4.05
C ARG A 351 -20.15 11.41 -2.59
N SER A 352 -19.60 12.59 -2.36
CA SER A 352 -19.80 13.32 -1.10
C SER A 352 -19.77 14.83 -1.32
N ARG A 353 -20.80 15.30 -2.03
CA ARG A 353 -21.58 16.55 -1.92
C ARG A 353 -22.17 16.91 -3.27
#